data_AF-A0A4Q2XRD7-F1
#
_entry.id   AF-A0A4Q2XRD7-F1
#
_cell.length_a   1.000
_cell.length_b   1.000
_cell.length_c   1.000
_cell.angle_alpha   90.00
_cell.angle_beta   90.00
_cell.angle_gamma   90.00
#
_symmetry.space_group_name_H-M   'P 1'
#
loop_
_entity.id
_entity.type
_entity.pdbx_description
1 polymer ?
#
loop_
_entity_poly.entity_id
_entity_poly.type
_entity_poly.pdbx_seq_one_letter_code
_entity_poly.pdbx_strand_id
1 'polypeptide(L)'
;MKSLSPLLALSFLGCLLSPVWADSVVVFNEIMYNPSPANEPAGEWVELRNQMGVDVDISQWGLADAVDYTFPAGTVIPAGSLIVVAENPAALMAATPGLTGVFGPWSGKLNNGGEKIELRNNNRRVMDEAEYNNKGEWPVAADGGGPSLARKAKFLDTRKTASWAASRKTGGTPGADNFPDNPEP
;
A
#
# COMPACT_ATOMS: atom_id res chain seq x y z
N MET A 1 27.32 63.51 8.42
CA MET A 1 26.19 62.55 8.36
C MET A 1 26.57 61.47 7.36
N LYS A 2 26.93 60.27 7.83
CA LYS A 2 27.29 59.13 6.98
C LYS A 2 26.36 57.97 7.36
N SER A 3 25.77 57.35 6.34
CA SER A 3 24.62 56.45 6.42
C SER A 3 24.95 55.09 7.05
N LEU A 4 23.99 54.53 7.79
CA LEU A 4 23.96 53.11 8.14
C LEU A 4 23.54 52.28 6.91
N SER A 5 24.22 51.15 6.69
CA SER A 5 23.76 50.08 5.81
C SER A 5 23.06 49.00 6.64
N PRO A 6 21.87 48.50 6.26
CA PRO A 6 21.28 47.34 6.92
C PRO A 6 21.85 46.06 6.29
N LEU A 7 22.38 45.17 7.12
CA LEU A 7 22.78 43.82 6.71
C LEU A 7 21.51 42.99 6.48
N LEU A 8 21.28 42.57 5.24
CA LEU A 8 20.19 41.68 4.86
C LEU A 8 20.50 40.26 5.36
N ALA A 9 19.79 39.80 6.39
CA ALA A 9 19.85 38.39 6.82
C ALA A 9 18.96 37.56 5.89
N LEU A 10 19.58 36.81 4.97
CA LEU A 10 18.89 35.86 4.12
C LEU A 10 18.69 34.55 4.90
N SER A 11 17.54 34.37 5.53
CA SER A 11 17.18 33.09 6.14
C SER A 11 16.78 32.10 5.05
N PHE A 12 17.68 31.19 4.68
CA PHE A 12 17.29 29.96 4.00
C PHE A 12 16.56 29.07 5.01
N LEU A 13 15.23 29.17 5.05
CA LEU A 13 14.40 28.14 5.67
C LEU A 13 14.40 26.94 4.71
N GLY A 14 15.45 26.13 4.79
CA GLY A 14 15.49 24.82 4.15
C GLY A 14 14.38 23.98 4.77
N CYS A 15 13.26 23.85 4.06
CA CYS A 15 12.22 22.90 4.39
C CYS A 15 12.84 21.51 4.17
N LEU A 16 13.44 20.94 5.22
CA LEU A 16 13.84 19.54 5.22
C LEU A 16 12.55 18.74 5.08
N LEU A 17 12.25 18.29 3.87
CA LEU A 17 11.24 17.26 3.61
C LEU A 17 11.78 15.97 4.22
N SER A 18 11.64 15.81 5.54
CA SER A 18 11.89 14.54 6.19
C SER A 18 10.87 13.54 5.66
N PRO A 19 11.29 12.38 5.15
CA PRO A 19 10.34 11.34 4.77
C PRO A 19 9.52 10.97 6.00
N VAL A 20 8.19 11.06 5.89
CA VAL A 20 7.28 10.59 6.94
C VAL A 20 7.27 9.08 6.86
N TRP A 21 7.76 8.43 7.90
CA TRP A 21 7.83 6.98 7.95
C TRP A 21 6.50 6.39 8.45
N ALA A 22 6.12 5.22 7.95
CA ALA A 22 5.03 4.45 8.53
C ALA A 22 5.44 3.97 9.93
N ASP A 23 4.58 4.16 10.93
CA ASP A 23 4.80 3.77 12.33
C ASP A 23 4.01 2.48 12.65
N SER A 24 4.25 1.42 11.87
CA SER A 24 3.59 0.11 12.02
C SER A 24 4.52 -1.03 11.64
N VAL A 25 4.31 -2.20 12.25
CA VAL A 25 5.08 -3.42 11.93
C VAL A 25 4.64 -4.06 10.61
N VAL A 26 3.35 -3.92 10.26
CA VAL A 26 2.76 -4.45 9.03
C VAL A 26 1.92 -3.34 8.40
N VAL A 27 2.08 -3.18 7.10
CA VAL A 27 1.60 -2.01 6.35
C VAL A 27 1.08 -2.41 4.99
N PHE A 28 0.20 -1.60 4.41
CA PHE A 28 -0.19 -1.73 3.01
C PHE A 28 1.01 -1.47 2.07
N ASN A 29 1.15 -2.34 1.07
CA ASN A 29 2.25 -2.31 0.10
C ASN A 29 1.76 -2.06 -1.33
N GLU A 30 0.62 -2.64 -1.70
CA GLU A 30 0.04 -2.51 -3.03
C GLU A 30 -1.48 -2.70 -2.95
N ILE A 31 -2.23 -1.94 -3.75
CA ILE A 31 -3.70 -1.91 -3.75
C ILE A 31 -4.19 -1.93 -5.19
N MET A 32 -4.95 -2.96 -5.56
CA MET A 32 -5.70 -3.04 -6.81
C MET A 32 -7.18 -2.76 -6.53
N TYR A 33 -7.56 -1.48 -6.60
CA TYR A 33 -8.92 -1.02 -6.26
C TYR A 33 -9.85 -0.83 -7.47
N ASN A 34 -9.29 -0.85 -8.69
CA ASN A 34 -10.04 -0.71 -9.93
C ASN A 34 -9.28 -1.43 -11.05
N PRO A 35 -9.41 -2.77 -11.15
CA PRO A 35 -8.78 -3.54 -12.23
C PRO A 35 -9.23 -3.04 -13.61
N SER A 36 -8.43 -3.27 -14.65
CA SER A 36 -8.90 -3.04 -16.01
C SER A 36 -9.97 -4.06 -16.39
N PRO A 37 -10.82 -3.80 -17.41
CA PRO A 37 -11.79 -4.80 -17.88
C PRO A 37 -11.17 -6.16 -18.27
N ALA A 38 -9.91 -6.17 -18.71
CA ALA A 38 -9.18 -7.40 -19.02
C ALA A 38 -8.75 -8.18 -17.76
N ASN A 39 -8.56 -7.49 -16.63
CA ASN A 39 -8.10 -8.04 -15.37
C ASN A 39 -9.22 -8.16 -14.32
N GLU A 40 -10.40 -7.62 -14.59
CA GLU A 40 -11.59 -7.70 -13.74
C GLU A 40 -11.90 -9.12 -13.24
N PRO A 41 -11.70 -10.21 -14.03
CA PRO A 41 -11.90 -11.56 -13.51
C PRO A 41 -10.96 -11.95 -12.36
N ALA A 42 -9.74 -11.39 -12.30
CA ALA A 42 -8.81 -11.59 -11.18
C ALA A 42 -9.25 -10.84 -9.91
N GLY A 43 -10.12 -9.84 -10.08
CA GLY A 43 -10.72 -9.07 -9.00
C GLY A 43 -9.78 -8.10 -8.31
N GLU A 44 -10.31 -7.50 -7.27
CA GLU A 44 -9.58 -6.58 -6.39
C GLU A 44 -8.72 -7.34 -5.38
N TRP A 45 -7.62 -6.72 -4.98
CA TRP A 45 -6.71 -7.29 -4.00
C TRP A 45 -5.89 -6.21 -3.29
N VAL A 46 -5.42 -6.53 -2.10
CA VAL A 46 -4.46 -5.73 -1.34
C VAL A 46 -3.29 -6.59 -0.91
N GLU A 47 -2.13 -5.98 -0.82
CA GLU A 47 -0.92 -6.62 -0.33
C GLU A 47 -0.42 -5.91 0.92
N LEU A 48 -0.03 -6.71 1.91
CA LEU A 48 0.56 -6.26 3.15
C LEU A 48 2.04 -6.66 3.18
N ARG A 49 2.88 -5.78 3.73
CA ARG A 49 4.30 -6.03 3.97
C ARG A 49 4.59 -6.03 5.46
N ASN A 50 5.34 -7.03 5.92
CA ASN A 50 6.04 -6.95 7.19
C ASN A 50 7.30 -6.09 7.01
N GLN A 51 7.39 -4.96 7.71
CA GLN A 51 8.54 -4.05 7.65
C GLN A 51 9.71 -4.51 8.54
N MET A 52 9.48 -5.50 9.40
CA MET A 52 10.42 -5.91 10.42
C MET A 52 11.43 -6.92 9.90
N GLY A 53 12.61 -6.94 10.51
CA GLY A 53 13.63 -7.99 10.32
C GLY A 53 13.32 -9.29 11.08
N VAL A 54 12.10 -9.45 11.59
CA VAL A 54 11.62 -10.61 12.34
C VAL A 54 10.22 -10.99 11.87
N ASP A 55 9.85 -12.24 12.10
CA ASP A 55 8.52 -12.75 11.78
C ASP A 55 7.45 -12.05 12.65
N VAL A 56 6.31 -11.73 12.04
CA VAL A 56 5.17 -11.08 12.71
C VAL A 56 3.96 -12.00 12.65
N ASP A 57 3.46 -12.39 13.81
CA ASP A 57 2.19 -13.10 13.96
C ASP A 57 1.01 -12.13 13.81
N ILE A 58 0.19 -12.35 12.80
CA ILE A 58 -1.01 -11.57 12.49
C ILE A 58 -2.29 -12.39 12.68
N SER A 59 -2.23 -13.44 13.50
CA SER A 59 -3.39 -14.26 13.85
C SER A 59 -4.54 -13.38 14.33
N GLN A 60 -5.69 -13.54 13.69
CA GLN A 60 -6.92 -12.80 14.00
C GLN A 60 -6.81 -11.28 13.82
N TRP A 61 -5.81 -10.80 13.10
CA TRP A 61 -5.84 -9.46 12.52
C TRP A 61 -6.86 -9.46 11.38
N GLY A 62 -7.27 -8.28 10.92
CA GLY A 62 -8.23 -8.18 9.83
C GLY A 62 -8.16 -6.90 9.03
N LEU A 63 -8.68 -6.98 7.82
CA LEU A 63 -9.04 -5.83 7.00
C LEU A 63 -10.42 -5.33 7.45
N ALA A 64 -10.57 -4.01 7.52
CA ALA A 64 -11.79 -3.35 7.95
C ALA A 64 -12.04 -2.04 7.18
N ASP A 65 -13.22 -1.47 7.43
CA ASP A 65 -13.77 -0.25 6.81
C ASP A 65 -14.22 -0.49 5.36
N ALA A 66 -13.29 -0.60 4.40
CA ALA A 66 -13.59 -0.83 2.99
C ALA A 66 -14.06 -2.28 2.69
N VAL A 67 -13.38 -3.25 3.29
CA VAL A 67 -13.64 -4.69 3.14
C VAL A 67 -13.50 -5.39 4.48
N ASP A 68 -14.11 -6.57 4.63
CA ASP A 68 -14.04 -7.39 5.83
C ASP A 68 -13.31 -8.70 5.55
N TYR A 69 -12.20 -8.91 6.25
CA TYR A 69 -11.46 -10.17 6.25
C TYR A 69 -10.76 -10.36 7.58
N THR A 70 -10.73 -11.59 8.11
CA THR A 70 -9.97 -11.93 9.32
C THR A 70 -8.97 -13.05 9.01
N PHE A 71 -7.71 -12.84 9.35
CA PHE A 71 -6.65 -13.83 9.17
C PHE A 71 -6.84 -15.01 10.13
N PRO A 72 -6.70 -16.27 9.65
CA PRO A 72 -6.75 -17.46 10.50
C PRO A 72 -5.69 -17.42 11.60
N ALA A 73 -5.95 -18.13 12.70
CA ALA A 73 -4.93 -18.36 13.72
C ALA A 73 -3.72 -19.12 13.14
N GLY A 74 -2.52 -18.78 13.58
CA GLY A 74 -1.25 -19.29 13.06
C GLY A 74 -0.73 -18.56 11.82
N THR A 75 -1.36 -17.45 11.41
CA THR A 75 -0.88 -16.68 10.26
C THR A 75 0.31 -15.82 10.66
N VAL A 76 1.47 -16.10 10.06
CA VAL A 76 2.71 -15.38 10.30
C VAL A 76 3.20 -14.80 8.98
N ILE A 77 3.56 -13.52 8.98
CA ILE A 77 4.31 -12.91 7.87
C ILE A 77 5.80 -12.98 8.22
N PRO A 78 6.63 -13.71 7.46
CA PRO A 78 8.06 -13.75 7.73
C PRO A 78 8.71 -12.37 7.64
N ALA A 79 9.89 -12.22 8.23
CA ALA A 79 10.70 -11.00 8.15
C ALA A 79 10.75 -10.41 6.72
N GLY A 80 10.41 -9.13 6.57
CA GLY A 80 10.46 -8.41 5.29
C GLY A 80 9.47 -8.86 4.21
N SER A 81 8.67 -9.90 4.46
CA SER A 81 7.87 -10.60 3.44
C SER A 81 6.53 -9.93 3.17
N LEU A 82 5.88 -10.42 2.11
CA LEU A 82 4.58 -9.95 1.60
C LEU A 82 3.50 -11.01 1.84
N ILE A 83 2.27 -10.57 2.06
CA ILE A 83 1.08 -11.41 1.94
C ILE A 83 0.02 -10.69 1.11
N VAL A 84 -0.72 -11.46 0.31
CA VAL A 84 -1.79 -10.93 -0.56
C VAL A 84 -3.14 -11.41 -0.03
N VAL A 85 -4.10 -10.51 0.03
CA VAL A 85 -5.51 -10.80 0.30
C VAL A 85 -6.31 -10.34 -0.92
N ALA A 86 -7.28 -11.13 -1.37
CA ALA A 86 -8.04 -10.82 -2.59
C ALA A 86 -9.54 -11.09 -2.44
N GLU A 87 -10.33 -10.39 -3.25
CA GLU A 87 -11.76 -10.67 -3.47
C GLU A 87 -11.95 -12.07 -4.06
N ASN A 88 -11.11 -12.44 -5.04
CA ASN A 88 -11.13 -13.77 -5.68
C ASN A 88 -9.72 -14.40 -5.71
N PRO A 89 -9.29 -15.05 -4.61
CA PRO A 89 -7.94 -15.61 -4.50
C PRO A 89 -7.60 -16.61 -5.61
N ALA A 90 -8.55 -17.47 -5.97
CA ALA A 90 -8.34 -18.49 -6.99
C ALA A 90 -8.13 -17.87 -8.38
N ALA A 91 -8.92 -16.86 -8.75
CA ALA A 91 -8.76 -16.18 -10.03
C ALA A 91 -7.48 -15.35 -10.08
N LEU A 92 -7.10 -14.67 -9.00
CA LEU A 92 -5.85 -13.91 -8.94
C LEU A 92 -4.63 -14.82 -9.13
N MET A 93 -4.60 -15.98 -8.45
CA MET A 93 -3.53 -16.97 -8.63
C MET A 93 -3.51 -17.55 -10.04
N ALA A 94 -4.68 -17.81 -10.65
CA ALA A 94 -4.76 -18.29 -12.03
C ALA A 94 -4.25 -17.27 -13.06
N ALA A 95 -4.49 -15.97 -12.79
CA ALA A 95 -4.04 -14.87 -13.65
C ALA A 95 -2.57 -14.49 -13.44
N THR A 96 -1.94 -14.91 -12.33
CA THR A 96 -0.58 -14.48 -11.94
C THR A 96 0.35 -15.69 -11.78
N PRO A 97 1.15 -16.02 -12.81
CA PRO A 97 2.06 -17.15 -12.75
C PRO A 97 3.04 -17.06 -11.57
N GLY A 98 3.08 -18.10 -10.73
CA GLY A 98 3.97 -18.21 -9.58
C GLY A 98 3.43 -17.61 -8.28
N LEU A 99 2.31 -16.88 -8.32
CA LEU A 99 1.64 -16.42 -7.11
C LEU A 99 0.95 -17.60 -6.40
N THR A 100 1.20 -17.74 -5.10
CA THR A 100 0.61 -18.78 -4.26
C THR A 100 0.22 -18.20 -2.90
N GLY A 101 -0.60 -18.91 -2.13
CA GLY A 101 -0.91 -18.54 -0.75
C GLY A 101 -1.72 -17.25 -0.60
N VAL A 102 -2.55 -16.91 -1.58
CA VAL A 102 -3.42 -15.73 -1.52
C VAL A 102 -4.55 -15.98 -0.52
N PHE A 103 -4.70 -15.06 0.43
CA PHE A 103 -5.79 -15.06 1.42
C PHE A 103 -7.08 -14.47 0.84
N GLY A 104 -8.21 -14.78 1.48
CA GLY A 104 -9.55 -14.39 1.05
C GLY A 104 -10.50 -15.59 0.94
N PRO A 105 -11.65 -15.46 0.27
CA PRO A 105 -12.20 -14.20 -0.21
C PRO A 105 -12.55 -13.27 0.97
N TRP A 106 -12.39 -11.96 0.80
CA TRP A 106 -12.98 -10.99 1.71
C TRP A 106 -14.46 -10.75 1.40
N SER A 107 -15.19 -10.08 2.29
CA SER A 107 -16.52 -9.54 2.01
C SER A 107 -16.45 -8.03 1.75
N GLY A 108 -17.35 -7.52 0.91
CA GLY A 108 -17.33 -6.12 0.47
C GLY A 108 -16.59 -5.94 -0.85
N LYS A 109 -16.39 -4.67 -1.24
CA LYS A 109 -15.72 -4.27 -2.49
C LYS A 109 -15.02 -2.94 -2.26
N LEU A 110 -13.83 -2.79 -2.84
CA LEU A 110 -13.13 -1.52 -2.91
C LEU A 110 -13.89 -0.54 -3.82
N ASN A 111 -13.99 0.72 -3.41
CA ASN A 111 -14.67 1.77 -4.12
C ASN A 111 -13.73 2.39 -5.15
N ASN A 112 -14.07 2.24 -6.43
CA ASN A 112 -13.30 2.79 -7.55
C ASN A 112 -13.11 4.32 -7.46
N GLY A 113 -13.98 5.03 -6.74
CA GLY A 113 -13.87 6.48 -6.50
C GLY A 113 -12.92 6.88 -5.36
N GLY A 114 -12.33 5.92 -4.66
CA GLY A 114 -11.49 6.14 -3.50
C GLY A 114 -12.21 5.98 -2.16
N GLU A 115 -11.47 5.50 -1.18
CA GLU A 115 -11.88 5.35 0.22
C GLU A 115 -10.65 5.08 1.09
N LYS A 116 -10.88 4.64 2.33
CA LYS A 116 -9.86 4.21 3.28
C LYS A 116 -10.05 2.74 3.59
N ILE A 117 -8.95 1.99 3.63
CA ILE A 117 -8.89 0.63 4.15
C ILE A 117 -8.03 0.59 5.41
N GLU A 118 -8.45 -0.18 6.40
CA GLU A 118 -7.72 -0.33 7.65
C GLU A 118 -7.22 -1.77 7.83
N LEU A 119 -6.01 -1.89 8.36
CA LEU A 119 -5.50 -3.12 8.95
C LEU A 119 -5.63 -3.01 10.48
N ARG A 120 -6.40 -3.90 11.09
CA ARG A 120 -6.60 -3.95 12.54
C ARG A 120 -6.00 -5.21 13.13
N ASN A 121 -5.39 -5.10 14.32
CA ASN A 121 -4.95 -6.29 15.05
C ASN A 121 -6.12 -7.02 15.74
N ASN A 122 -5.82 -8.14 16.38
CA ASN A 122 -6.80 -8.98 17.10
C ASN A 122 -7.50 -8.29 18.30
N ASN A 123 -7.01 -7.12 18.74
CA ASN A 123 -7.67 -6.28 19.75
C ASN A 123 -8.43 -5.10 19.12
N ARG A 124 -8.61 -5.11 17.78
CA ARG A 124 -9.26 -4.07 16.97
C ARG A 124 -8.52 -2.72 16.96
N ARG A 125 -7.26 -2.68 17.38
CA ARG A 125 -6.43 -1.48 17.21
C ARG A 125 -6.04 -1.36 15.74
N VAL A 126 -6.18 -0.17 15.17
CA VAL A 126 -5.63 0.16 13.84
C VAL A 126 -4.11 0.08 13.90
N MET A 127 -3.56 -0.83 13.09
CA MET A 127 -2.13 -1.01 12.92
C MET A 127 -1.64 -0.18 11.74
N ASP A 128 -2.37 -0.20 10.63
CA ASP A 128 -2.10 0.64 9.48
C ASP A 128 -3.41 1.04 8.80
N GLU A 129 -3.37 2.14 8.05
CA GLU A 129 -4.47 2.57 7.19
C GLU A 129 -3.90 3.11 5.88
N ALA A 130 -4.57 2.81 4.78
CA ALA A 130 -4.27 3.39 3.49
C ALA A 130 -5.50 4.09 2.95
N GLU A 131 -5.34 5.35 2.56
CA GLU A 131 -6.31 6.04 1.72
C GLU A 131 -5.91 5.84 0.26
N TYR A 132 -6.89 5.87 -0.64
CA TYR A 132 -6.65 5.98 -2.07
C TYR A 132 -7.78 6.76 -2.74
N ASN A 133 -7.51 7.28 -3.94
CA ASN A 133 -8.50 7.99 -4.73
C ASN A 133 -8.19 7.88 -6.22
N ASN A 134 -9.16 8.26 -7.07
CA ASN A 134 -8.96 8.39 -8.50
C ASN A 134 -8.87 9.84 -9.00
N LYS A 135 -8.79 10.80 -8.08
CA LYS A 135 -8.68 12.25 -8.37
C LYS A 135 -7.48 12.87 -7.70
N GLY A 136 -7.18 14.12 -8.04
CA GLY A 136 -6.12 14.90 -7.39
C GLY A 136 -4.73 14.39 -7.78
N GLU A 137 -3.85 14.24 -6.78
CA GLU A 137 -2.47 13.81 -7.00
C GLU A 137 -2.30 12.29 -7.12
N TRP A 138 -3.41 11.53 -7.04
CA TRP A 138 -3.38 10.08 -7.14
C TRP A 138 -3.02 9.62 -8.57
N PRO A 139 -2.23 8.54 -8.73
CA PRO A 139 -1.85 8.02 -10.05
C PRO A 139 -3.05 7.59 -10.90
N VAL A 140 -3.39 8.38 -11.93
CA VAL A 140 -4.53 8.12 -12.84
C VAL A 140 -4.45 6.76 -13.52
N ALA A 141 -3.24 6.26 -13.82
CA ALA A 141 -3.08 4.97 -14.47
C ALA A 141 -3.58 3.78 -13.61
N ALA A 142 -3.65 3.93 -12.29
CA ALA A 142 -4.17 2.90 -11.39
C ALA A 142 -5.71 2.86 -11.34
N ASP A 143 -6.40 3.79 -12.00
CA ASP A 143 -7.86 3.87 -12.03
C ASP A 143 -8.44 3.14 -13.25
N GLY A 144 -8.50 1.80 -13.20
CA GLY A 144 -9.10 1.01 -14.30
C GLY A 144 -8.22 0.90 -15.54
N GLY A 145 -7.03 1.50 -15.52
CA GLY A 145 -6.03 1.42 -16.60
C GLY A 145 -5.25 0.10 -16.62
N GLY A 146 -5.35 -0.72 -15.56
CA GLY A 146 -4.68 -2.00 -15.43
C GLY A 146 -3.59 -2.04 -14.35
N PRO A 147 -2.76 -1.00 -14.17
CA PRO A 147 -1.89 -0.87 -13.00
C PRO A 147 -2.67 -0.82 -11.67
N SER A 148 -2.02 -1.27 -10.61
CA SER A 148 -2.38 -1.04 -9.20
C SER A 148 -1.74 0.25 -8.66
N LEU A 149 -2.14 0.65 -7.46
CA LEU A 149 -1.38 1.58 -6.62
C LEU A 149 -0.30 0.81 -5.86
N ALA A 150 0.96 1.11 -6.16
CA ALA A 150 2.12 0.48 -5.57
C ALA A 150 2.90 1.46 -4.70
N ARG A 151 3.19 1.08 -3.45
CA ARG A 151 4.00 1.90 -2.55
C ARG A 151 5.44 1.98 -3.06
N LYS A 152 6.00 3.19 -3.09
CA LYS A 152 7.30 3.48 -3.72
C LYS A 152 8.52 3.00 -2.94
N ALA A 153 8.43 2.99 -1.61
CA ALA A 153 9.50 2.52 -0.73
C ALA A 153 8.93 1.98 0.58
N LYS A 154 9.66 1.06 1.20
CA LYS A 154 9.25 0.22 2.33
C LYS A 154 8.78 1.03 3.52
N PHE A 155 9.39 2.16 3.82
CA PHE A 155 9.11 2.91 5.05
C PHE A 155 8.17 4.09 4.85
N LEU A 156 7.65 4.36 3.66
CA LEU A 156 6.80 5.54 3.45
C LEU A 156 5.42 5.39 4.11
N ASP A 157 4.92 6.50 4.67
CA ASP A 157 3.59 6.62 5.27
C ASP A 157 2.47 6.35 4.25
N THR A 158 1.73 5.26 4.45
CA THR A 158 0.63 4.74 3.61
C THR A 158 -0.54 5.71 3.46
N ARG A 159 -0.68 6.68 4.36
CA ARG A 159 -1.73 7.73 4.30
C ARG A 159 -1.42 8.86 3.32
N LYS A 160 -0.18 8.94 2.81
CA LYS A 160 0.25 10.05 1.95
C LYS A 160 0.17 9.64 0.48
N THR A 161 -0.50 10.46 -0.33
CA THR A 161 -0.53 10.32 -1.81
C THR A 161 0.88 10.14 -2.38
N ALA A 162 1.83 10.92 -1.85
CA ALA A 162 3.25 10.92 -2.21
C ALA A 162 3.98 9.61 -1.89
N SER A 163 3.36 8.64 -1.22
CA SER A 163 3.93 7.31 -0.98
C SER A 163 3.62 6.32 -2.11
N TRP A 164 2.65 6.63 -2.95
CA TRP A 164 2.11 5.74 -3.97
C TRP A 164 2.54 6.15 -5.37
N ALA A 165 2.61 5.18 -6.27
CA ALA A 165 2.78 5.33 -7.70
C ALA A 165 1.94 4.27 -8.42
N ALA A 166 1.65 4.45 -9.70
CA ALA A 166 1.10 3.37 -10.49
C ALA A 166 2.16 2.27 -10.66
N SER A 167 1.75 1.00 -10.54
CA SER A 167 2.63 -0.12 -10.87
C SER A 167 3.09 -0.06 -12.32
N ARG A 168 4.31 -0.55 -12.57
CA ARG A 168 4.86 -0.65 -13.94
C ARG A 168 4.26 -1.84 -14.72
N LYS A 169 3.50 -2.70 -14.04
CA LYS A 169 2.88 -3.90 -14.64
C LYS A 169 1.36 -3.76 -14.64
N THR A 170 0.74 -4.10 -15.75
CA THR A 170 -0.70 -4.37 -15.80
C THR A 170 -1.01 -5.55 -14.89
N GLY A 171 -1.98 -5.40 -13.99
CA GLY A 171 -2.27 -6.38 -12.94
C GLY A 171 -1.45 -6.21 -11.66
N GLY A 172 -0.52 -5.25 -11.63
CA GLY A 172 0.34 -5.01 -10.46
C GLY A 172 1.45 -6.04 -10.29
N THR A 173 1.98 -6.12 -9.07
CA THR A 173 3.08 -6.98 -8.65
C THR A 173 2.75 -7.86 -7.44
N PRO A 174 1.57 -8.52 -7.37
CA PRO A 174 1.19 -9.28 -6.19
C PRO A 174 2.20 -10.40 -5.89
N GLY A 175 2.69 -10.42 -4.65
CA GLY A 175 3.72 -11.33 -4.15
C GLY A 175 5.16 -10.96 -4.55
N ALA A 176 5.40 -9.79 -5.14
CA ALA A 176 6.72 -9.37 -5.63
C ALA A 176 7.04 -7.93 -5.26
N ASP A 177 8.32 -7.54 -5.39
CA ASP A 177 8.71 -6.15 -5.15
C ASP A 177 8.13 -5.21 -6.23
N ASN A 178 7.54 -4.10 -5.78
CA ASN A 178 6.88 -3.10 -6.63
C ASN A 178 7.84 -2.47 -7.67
N PHE A 179 9.07 -2.16 -7.23
CA PHE A 179 10.05 -1.40 -8.02
C PHE A 179 11.48 -1.95 -7.82
N PRO A 180 11.80 -3.16 -8.32
CA PRO A 180 13.10 -3.82 -8.07
C PRO A 180 14.28 -3.05 -8.67
N ASP A 181 14.05 -2.27 -9.73
CA ASP A 181 15.09 -1.47 -10.40
C ASP A 181 15.31 -0.10 -9.77
N ASN A 182 14.56 0.24 -8.71
CA ASN A 182 14.73 1.46 -7.95
C ASN A 182 15.29 1.09 -6.58
N PRO A 183 16.62 0.87 -6.45
CA PRO A 183 17.20 0.57 -5.16
C PRO A 183 16.84 1.71 -4.20
N GLU A 184 16.30 1.35 -3.04
CA GLU A 184 16.06 2.34 -1.99
C GLU A 184 17.38 3.06 -1.67
N PRO A 185 17.35 4.38 -1.40
CA PRO A 185 18.53 5.08 -0.92
C PRO A 185 19.06 4.49 0.40
#